data_AF-A0A0D2ZZV9-F1
#
_entry.id   AF-A0A0D2ZZV9-F1
#
_cell.length_a   1.000
_cell.length_b   1.000
_cell.length_c   1.000
_cell.angle_alpha   90.00
_cell.angle_beta   90.00
_cell.angle_gamma   90.00
#
_symmetry.space_group_name_H-M   'P 1'
#
loop_
_entity.id
_entity.type
_entity.pdbx_description
1 polymer ?
#
loop_
_entity_poly.entity_id
_entity_poly.type
_entity_poly.pdbx_seq_one_letter_code
_entity_poly.pdbx_strand_id
1 'polypeptide(L)' 'MGLVSQEPALFATSIEENILFGKEDASMDEVVQAAKASNAHTFISQFPQGYKTQ' A
#
# COMPACT_ATOMS: atom_id res chain seq x y z
N MET A 1 5.62 13.57 10.29
CA MET A 1 6.20 12.45 11.08
C MET A 1 5.37 11.22 10.75
N GLY A 2 6.00 10.12 10.32
CA GLY A 2 5.31 8.83 10.13
C GLY A 2 5.39 8.00 11.41
N LEU A 3 4.30 7.34 11.78
CA LEU A 3 4.23 6.45 12.94
C LEU A 3 3.93 5.04 12.46
N VAL A 4 4.66 4.06 12.96
CA VAL A 4 4.38 2.64 12.72
C VAL A 4 3.91 2.03 14.04
N SER A 5 2.68 1.52 14.05
CA SER A 5 2.12 0.80 15.21
C SER A 5 2.74 -0.60 15.31
N GLN A 6 2.94 -1.11 16.52
CA GLN A 6 3.36 -2.49 16.74
C GLN A 6 2.31 -3.51 16.28
N GLU A 7 1.03 -3.10 16.34
CA GLU A 7 -0.10 -3.83 15.78
C GLU A 7 -0.64 -3.01 14.59
N PRO A 8 -0.11 -3.24 13.37
CA PRO A 8 -0.60 -2.56 12.19
C PRO A 8 -2.02 -3.04 11.85
N ALA A 9 -2.95 -2.10 11.72
CA ALA A 9 -4.30 -2.37 11.26
C ALA A 9 -4.41 -2.13 9.75
N LEU A 10 -5.12 -3.01 9.06
CA LEU A 10 -5.52 -2.82 7.67
C LEU A 10 -7.02 -2.51 7.62
N PHE A 11 -7.40 -1.60 6.74
CA PHE A 11 -8.80 -1.39 6.40
C PHE A 11 -9.28 -2.49 5.47
N ALA A 12 -10.56 -2.87 5.58
CA ALA A 12 -11.22 -3.83 4.68
C ALA A 12 -11.51 -3.18 3.31
N THR A 13 -10.43 -2.88 2.59
CA THR A 13 -10.39 -2.17 1.31
C THR A 13 -9.16 -2.60 0.52
N SER A 14 -8.91 -2.06 -0.67
CA SER A 14 -7.78 -2.49 -1.49
C SER A 14 -6.40 -2.18 -0.87
N ILE A 15 -5.37 -2.90 -1.30
CA ILE A 15 -3.97 -2.63 -0.93
C ILE A 15 -3.59 -1.18 -1.29
N GLU A 16 -4.00 -0.70 -2.46
CA GLU A 16 -3.80 0.69 -2.88
C GLU A 16 -4.40 1.69 -1.89
N GLU A 17 -5.66 1.48 -1.50
CA GLU A 17 -6.36 2.36 -0.56
C GLU A 17 -5.73 2.33 0.84
N ASN A 18 -5.20 1.19 1.28
CA ASN A 18 -4.41 1.10 2.50
C ASN A 18 -3.10 1.91 2.42
N ILE A 19 -2.44 1.97 1.25
CA ILE A 19 -1.22 2.79 1.06
C ILE A 19 -1.59 4.29 0.97
N LEU A 20 -2.65 4.62 0.23
CA LEU A 20 -3.16 6.00 0.10
C LEU A 20 -3.59 6.60 1.44
N PHE A 21 -3.95 5.77 2.43
CA PHE A 21 -4.21 6.27 3.78
C PHE A 21 -3.02 7.04 4.39
N GLY A 22 -1.78 6.74 3.98
CA GLY A 22 -0.60 7.51 4.38
C GLY A 22 -0.41 8.84 3.64
N LYS A 23 -1.03 9.00 2.46
CA LYS A 23 -1.02 10.19 1.61
C LYS A 23 -2.16 10.09 0.56
N GLU A 24 -3.31 10.69 0.86
CA GLU A 24 -4.56 10.50 0.10
C GLU A 24 -4.50 11.02 -1.35
N ASP A 25 -3.63 11.99 -1.62
CA ASP A 25 -3.43 12.62 -2.92
C ASP A 25 -2.24 12.03 -3.71
N ALA A 26 -1.67 10.92 -3.24
CA ALA A 26 -0.54 10.28 -3.92
C ALA A 26 -0.96 9.71 -5.28
N SER A 27 -0.12 9.93 -6.27
CA SER A 27 -0.24 9.29 -7.58
C SER A 27 0.04 7.78 -7.51
N MET A 28 -0.42 7.03 -8.51
CA MET A 28 -0.13 5.59 -8.58
C MET A 28 1.38 5.30 -8.63
N ASP A 29 2.17 6.17 -9.24
CA ASP A 29 3.63 6.04 -9.24
C ASP A 29 4.20 6.17 -7.83
N GLU A 30 3.72 7.13 -7.03
CA GLU A 30 4.12 7.28 -5.63
C GLU A 30 3.70 6.07 -4.78
N VAL A 31 2.51 5.51 -5.00
CA VAL A 31 2.05 4.27 -4.35
C VAL A 31 3.00 3.12 -4.68
N VAL A 32 3.39 2.97 -5.94
CA VAL A 32 4.35 1.93 -6.37
C VAL A 32 5.73 2.16 -5.75
N GLN A 33 6.21 3.41 -5.69
CA GLN A 33 7.49 3.73 -5.05
C GLN A 33 7.46 3.42 -3.54
N ALA A 34 6.39 3.79 -2.83
CA ALA A 34 6.21 3.47 -1.43
C ALA A 34 6.20 1.95 -1.19
N ALA A 35 5.47 1.21 -2.01
CA ALA A 35 5.44 -0.24 -1.96
C ALA A 35 6.82 -0.87 -2.27
N LYS A 36 7.61 -0.32 -3.20
CA LYS A 36 8.97 -0.78 -3.47
C LYS A 36 9.91 -0.51 -2.30
N ALA A 37 9.85 0.69 -1.72
CA ALA A 37 10.66 1.08 -0.56
C ALA A 37 10.38 0.17 0.66
N SER A 38 9.13 -0.30 0.80
CA SER A 38 8.70 -1.25 1.84
C SER A 38 8.89 -2.72 1.47
N ASN A 39 9.55 -3.04 0.34
CA ASN A 39 9.70 -4.41 -0.20
C ASN A 39 8.36 -5.15 -0.46
N ALA A 40 7.27 -4.41 -0.61
CA ALA A 40 5.93 -4.95 -0.81
C ALA A 40 5.57 -5.15 -2.29
N HIS A 41 6.11 -4.32 -3.18
CA HIS A 41 5.71 -4.31 -4.60
C HIS A 41 5.77 -5.68 -5.28
N THR A 42 6.81 -6.46 -5.02
CA THR A 42 7.00 -7.79 -5.65
C THR A 42 5.88 -8.76 -5.28
N PHE A 43 5.48 -8.83 -4.00
CA PHE A 43 4.40 -9.74 -3.59
C PHE A 43 3.03 -9.21 -4.03
N ILE A 44 2.82 -7.88 -3.97
CA ILE A 44 1.56 -7.26 -4.42
C ILE A 44 1.32 -7.60 -5.89
N SER A 45 2.38 -7.52 -6.72
CA SER A 45 2.31 -7.80 -8.15
C SER A 45 2.04 -9.27 -8.49
N GLN A 46 2.13 -10.19 -7.52
CA GLN A 46 1.79 -11.60 -7.72
C GLN A 46 0.29 -11.88 -7.56
N PHE A 47 -0.47 -10.97 -6.95
CA PHE A 47 -1.92 -11.12 -6.90
C PHE A 47 -2.54 -10.92 -8.28
N PRO A 48 -3.60 -11.67 -8.65
CA PRO A 48 -4.29 -11.48 -9.92
C PRO A 48 -4.82 -10.06 -10.15
N GLN A 49 -5.17 -9.36 -9.07
CA GLN A 49 -5.68 -7.97 -9.11
C GLN A 49 -4.62 -6.93 -8.69
N GLY A 50 -3.41 -7.37 -8.36
CA GLY A 50 -2.32 -6.49 -7.95
C GLY A 50 -2.70 -5.58 -6.77
N TYR A 51 -2.52 -4.28 -6.97
CA TYR A 51 -2.85 -3.25 -5.98
C TYR A 51 -4.35 -3.12 -5.68
N LYS A 52 -5.23 -3.63 -6.56
CA LYS A 52 -6.69 -3.62 -6.36
C LYS A 52 -7.21 -4.80 -5.55
N THR A 53 -6.34 -5.73 -5.12
CA THR A 53 -6.69 -6.82 -4.21
C THR A 53 -7.17 -6.29 -2.87
N GLN A 54 -8.23 -6.91 -2.31
CA GLN A 54 -8.79 -6.69 -0.97
C GLN A 54 -8.44 -7.84 -0.04
#